data_AF-A0A842PJL7-F1
#
_entry.id   AF-A0A842PJL7-F1
#
_cell.length_a   1.000
_cell.length_b   1.000
_cell.length_c   1.000
_cell.angle_alpha   90.00
_cell.angle_beta   90.00
_cell.angle_gamma   90.00
#
_symmetry.space_group_name_H-M   'P 1'
#
loop_
_entity.id
_entity.type
_entity.pdbx_description
1 polymer ?
#
loop_
_entity_poly.entity_id
_entity_poly.type
_entity_poly.pdbx_seq_one_letter_code
_entity_poly.pdbx_strand_id
1 'polypeptide(L)' 'MSEDELNEQQKKDAVADFLRRCIEYADETIAKKTQSADDPEGLEKWVAYRDYTDYALKEVEAGDLNHWFTQN' A
#
# COMPACT_ATOMS: atom_id res chain seq x y z
N MET A 1 14.71 -22.55 -3.27
CA MET A 1 14.91 -21.11 -3.06
C MET A 1 16.25 -20.92 -2.40
N SER A 2 17.11 -20.04 -2.95
CA SER A 2 18.35 -19.63 -2.31
C SER A 2 18.08 -18.75 -1.08
N GLU A 3 19.10 -18.51 -0.26
CA GLU A 3 19.01 -17.56 0.87
C GLU A 3 18.69 -16.15 0.38
N ASP A 4 19.22 -15.75 -0.78
CA ASP A 4 18.95 -14.45 -1.41
C ASP A 4 17.47 -14.34 -1.84
N GLU A 5 16.94 -15.36 -2.51
CA GLU A 5 15.53 -15.41 -2.93
C GLU A 5 14.58 -15.37 -1.72
N LEU A 6 14.96 -15.99 -0.60
CA LEU A 6 14.18 -15.94 0.64
C LEU A 6 14.20 -14.53 1.25
N ASN A 7 15.36 -13.89 1.31
CA ASN A 7 15.51 -12.52 1.82
C ASN A 7 14.73 -11.51 0.96
N GLU A 8 14.79 -11.65 -0.36
CA GLU A 8 13.99 -10.85 -1.29
C GLU A 8 12.49 -11.00 -1.04
N GLN A 9 12.03 -12.25 -0.87
CA GLN A 9 10.62 -12.51 -0.57
C GLN A 9 10.19 -11.90 0.76
N GLN A 10 11.00 -12.01 1.81
CA GLN A 10 10.71 -11.40 3.11
C GLN A 10 10.59 -9.88 3.04
N LYS A 11 11.43 -9.21 2.24
CA LYS A 11 11.32 -7.76 2.01
C LYS A 11 10.04 -7.39 1.27
N LYS A 12 9.67 -8.16 0.24
CA LYS A 12 8.40 -7.96 -0.51
C LYS A 12 7.21 -8.12 0.42
N ASP A 13 7.18 -9.18 1.20
CA ASP A 13 6.11 -9.48 2.16
C ASP A 13 5.97 -8.34 3.19
N ALA A 14 7.09 -7.84 3.72
CA ALA A 14 7.08 -6.73 4.66
C ALA A 14 6.53 -5.43 4.05
N VAL A 15 6.88 -5.12 2.80
CA VAL A 15 6.35 -3.94 2.08
C VAL A 15 4.87 -4.12 1.76
N ALA A 16 4.45 -5.29 1.27
CA ALA A 16 3.04 -5.59 1.00
C ALA A 16 2.18 -5.45 2.26
N ASP A 17 2.64 -6.00 3.38
CA ASP A 17 1.97 -5.89 4.67
C ASP A 17 1.88 -4.45 5.19
N PHE A 18 2.89 -3.63 4.92
CA PHE A 18 2.83 -2.19 5.22
C PHE A 18 1.77 -1.49 4.37
N LEU A 19 1.76 -1.71 3.06
CA LEU A 19 0.80 -1.11 2.13
C LEU A 19 -0.65 -1.51 2.45
N ARG A 20 -0.89 -2.78 2.83
CA ARG A 20 -2.22 -3.25 3.28
C ARG A 20 -2.72 -2.47 4.49
N ARG A 21 -1.86 -2.25 5.50
CA ARG A 21 -2.19 -1.44 6.69
C ARG A 21 -2.47 0.02 6.34
N CYS A 22 -1.73 0.59 5.39
CA CYS A 22 -1.97 1.93 4.88
C CYS A 22 -3.37 2.07 4.24
N ILE A 23 -3.78 1.08 3.43
CA ILE A 23 -5.10 1.05 2.80
C ILE A 23 -6.20 0.94 3.87
N GLU A 24 -6.07 0.00 4.81
CA GLU A 24 -7.04 -0.18 5.91
C GLU A 24 -7.21 1.11 6.72
N TYR A 25 -6.11 1.77 7.06
CA TYR A 25 -6.14 3.05 7.77
C TYR A 25 -6.81 4.18 6.95
N ALA A 26 -6.56 4.21 5.64
CA ALA A 26 -7.20 5.18 4.75
C ALA A 26 -8.72 4.92 4.66
N ASP A 27 -9.14 3.67 4.49
CA ASP A 27 -10.55 3.27 4.43
C ASP A 27 -11.29 3.66 5.72
N GLU A 28 -10.70 3.41 6.90
CA GLU A 28 -11.26 3.88 8.18
C GLU A 28 -11.39 5.41 8.25
N THR A 29 -10.39 6.12 7.73
CA THR A 29 -10.37 7.59 7.76
C THR A 29 -11.41 8.18 6.81
N ILE A 30 -11.56 7.61 5.61
CA ILE A 30 -12.58 7.95 4.62
C ILE A 30 -13.98 7.72 5.21
N ALA A 31 -14.20 6.58 5.86
CA ALA A 31 -15.48 6.24 6.49
C ALA A 31 -15.87 7.27 7.58
N LYS A 32 -14.90 7.71 8.40
CA LYS A 32 -15.11 8.75 9.42
C LYS A 32 -15.40 10.12 8.79
N LYS A 33 -14.64 10.52 7.77
CA LYS A 33 -14.81 11.84 7.10
C LYS A 33 -16.13 11.96 6.32
N THR A 34 -16.57 10.87 5.69
CA THR A 34 -17.84 10.84 4.95
C THR A 34 -19.04 11.13 5.86
N GLN A 35 -18.96 10.77 7.14
CA GLN A 35 -20.03 11.04 8.12
C GLN A 35 -20.05 12.52 8.60
N SER A 36 -18.92 13.22 8.55
CA SER A 36 -18.82 14.60 9.06
C SER A 36 -19.23 15.66 8.03
N ALA A 37 -19.20 15.37 6.72
CA ALA A 37 -19.52 16.27 5.60
C ALA A 37 -18.77 17.64 5.54
N ASP A 38 -17.88 17.93 6.49
CA ASP A 38 -17.26 19.26 6.67
C ASP A 38 -15.97 19.49 5.84
N ASP A 39 -15.44 18.46 5.19
CA ASP A 39 -14.14 18.53 4.49
C ASP A 39 -14.09 17.66 3.22
N PRO A 40 -14.75 18.09 2.13
CA PRO A 40 -14.78 17.35 0.86
C PRO A 40 -13.41 17.28 0.17
N GLU A 41 -12.61 18.34 0.20
CA GLU A 41 -11.28 18.35 -0.41
C GLU A 41 -10.31 17.40 0.32
N GLY A 42 -10.37 17.37 1.66
CA GLY A 42 -9.60 16.39 2.44
C GLY A 42 -10.06 14.97 2.17
N LEU A 43 -11.37 14.72 2.00
CA LEU A 43 -11.90 13.41 1.63
C LEU A 43 -11.32 12.94 0.28
N GLU A 44 -11.32 13.80 -0.74
CA GLU A 44 -10.74 13.47 -2.07
C GLU A 44 -9.26 13.10 -1.97
N LYS A 45 -8.48 13.80 -1.13
CA LYS A 45 -7.06 13.46 -0.90
C LYS A 45 -6.88 12.08 -0.25
N TRP A 46 -7.75 11.71 0.68
CA TRP A 46 -7.71 10.39 1.30
C TRP A 46 -8.09 9.28 0.32
N VAL A 47 -9.08 9.51 -0.54
CA VAL A 47 -9.45 8.58 -1.62
C VAL A 47 -8.28 8.38 -2.58
N ALA A 48 -7.66 9.46 -3.04
CA ALA A 48 -6.49 9.38 -3.92
C ALA A 48 -5.33 8.62 -3.26
N TYR A 49 -5.03 8.92 -1.98
CA TYR A 49 -4.01 8.19 -1.22
C TYR A 49 -4.29 6.68 -1.18
N ARG A 50 -5.54 6.30 -0.87
CA ARG A 50 -5.98 4.90 -0.82
C ARG A 50 -5.79 4.20 -2.16
N ASP A 51 -6.21 4.83 -3.25
CA ASP A 51 -6.19 4.23 -4.59
C ASP A 51 -4.78 4.07 -5.14
N TYR A 52 -3.90 5.06 -4.98
CA TYR A 52 -2.50 4.93 -5.39
C TYR A 52 -1.74 3.92 -4.53
N THR A 53 -2.09 3.79 -3.24
CA THR A 53 -1.50 2.78 -2.36
C THR A 53 -1.93 1.37 -2.75
N ASP A 54 -3.22 1.17 -3.07
CA ASP A 54 -3.75 -0.09 -3.60
C ASP A 54 -3.11 -0.46 -4.94
N TYR A 55 -2.86 0.52 -5.81
CA TYR A 55 -2.11 0.30 -7.05
C TYR A 55 -0.67 -0.15 -6.78
N ALA A 56 0.05 0.54 -5.89
CA ALA A 56 1.41 0.15 -5.51
C ALA A 56 1.47 -1.26 -4.89
N LEU A 57 0.49 -1.63 -4.05
CA LEU A 57 0.40 -2.99 -3.50
C LEU A 57 0.28 -4.03 -4.62
N LYS A 58 -0.57 -3.78 -5.62
CA LYS A 58 -0.73 -4.68 -6.77
C LYS A 58 0.56 -4.82 -7.58
N GLU A 59 1.33 -3.74 -7.78
CA GLU A 59 2.62 -3.81 -8.48
C GLU A 59 3.66 -4.61 -7.69
N VAL A 60 3.64 -4.58 -6.34
CA VAL A 60 4.46 -5.45 -5.49
C VAL A 60 4.04 -6.92 -5.64
N GLU A 61 2.74 -7.21 -5.52
CA GLU A 61 2.20 -8.58 -5.57
C GLU A 61 2.30 -9.21 -6.96
N ALA A 62 2.17 -8.42 -8.03
CA ALA A 62 2.37 -8.85 -9.42
C ALA A 62 3.85 -9.06 -9.78
N GLY A 63 4.76 -8.53 -8.96
CA GLY A 63 6.20 -8.62 -9.16
C GLY A 63 6.77 -7.55 -10.09
N ASP A 64 5.99 -6.55 -10.50
CA ASP A 64 6.47 -5.43 -11.32
C ASP A 64 7.58 -4.64 -10.61
N LEU A 65 7.49 -4.57 -9.26
CA LEU A 65 8.49 -3.92 -8.41
C LEU A 65 9.57 -4.87 -7.87
N ASN A 66 9.68 -6.09 -8.39
CA ASN A 66 10.70 -7.05 -7.94
C ASN A 66 12.12 -6.48 -7.97
N HIS A 67 12.42 -5.64 -8.97
CA HIS A 67 13.71 -4.98 -9.13
C HIS A 67 14.12 -4.06 -7.96
N TRP A 68 13.18 -3.65 -7.09
CA TRP A 68 13.47 -2.88 -5.89
C TRP A 68 14.10 -3.72 -4.77
N PHE A 69 13.94 -5.05 -4.83
CA PHE A 69 14.33 -5.96 -3.75
C PHE A 69 15.60 -6.75 -4.05
N THR A 70 16.01 -6.78 -5.32
CA THR A 70 17.16 -7.52 -5.86
C THR A 70 18.50 -6.77 -5.80
N GLN A 71 18.52 -5.53 -5.28
CA GLN A 71 19.73 -4.71 -5.19
C GLN A 71 20.15 -4.60 -3.71
N ASN A 72 21.14 -5.40 -3.30
CA ASN A 72 22.05 -5.14 -2.18
C ASN A 72 23.26 -6.07 -2.25
#